data_AF-A0A7G2JWV9-F1
#
_entry.id   AF-A0A7G2JWV9-F1
#
_cell.length_a   1.000
_cell.length_b   1.000
_cell.length_c   1.000
_cell.angle_alpha   90.00
_cell.angle_beta   90.00
_cell.angle_gamma   90.00
#
_symmetry.space_group_name_H-M   'P 1'
#
loop_
_entity.id
_entity.type
_entity.pdbx_description
1 polymer ?
#
loop_
_entity_poly.entity_id
_entity_poly.type
_entity_poly.pdbx_seq_one_letter_code
_entity_poly.pdbx_strand_id
1 'polypeptide(L)'
;MKPRDRVDAIFNAPDFDELIHWLRHQPLLVHNEKLNFLMVHAGISPDWDLKTAKSCAAEVEQILQHGDFHYLIENMYSEQPDRWSPDLQGLARHRYIINAFTRMRFCYLDHRFDFACKSPLKDAPAELTPWFNSL
;
A
#
# COMPACT_ATOMS: atom_id res chain seq x y z
N MET A 1 5.68 17.12 -9.55
CA MET A 1 5.49 17.13 -8.09
C MET A 1 4.66 18.33 -7.68
N LYS A 2 3.90 18.25 -6.57
CA LYS A 2 3.10 19.40 -6.13
C LYS A 2 3.99 20.29 -5.26
N PRO A 3 4.03 21.62 -5.47
CA PRO A 3 4.88 22.52 -4.69
C PRO A 3 4.72 22.42 -3.16
N ARG A 4 3.54 21.98 -2.70
CA ARG A 4 3.23 21.78 -1.28
C ARG A 4 4.00 20.63 -0.63
N ASP A 5 4.56 19.71 -1.42
CA ASP A 5 5.20 18.50 -0.90
C ASP A 5 6.57 18.83 -0.25
N ARG A 6 7.17 19.99 -0.56
CA ARG A 6 8.41 20.53 0.04
C ARG A 6 9.58 19.52 0.11
N VAL A 7 9.82 18.84 -1.01
CA VAL A 7 10.79 17.75 -1.14
C VAL A 7 12.14 18.18 -1.73
N ASP A 8 12.31 19.46 -2.09
CA ASP A 8 13.53 19.97 -2.72
C ASP A 8 14.78 19.73 -1.87
N ALA A 9 14.66 19.84 -0.54
CA ALA A 9 15.78 19.60 0.37
C ALA A 9 16.29 18.16 0.30
N ILE A 10 15.39 17.18 0.10
CA ILE A 10 15.76 15.77 0.01
C ILE A 10 16.46 15.50 -1.32
N PHE A 11 15.91 15.99 -2.44
CA PHE A 11 16.52 15.77 -3.77
C PHE A 11 17.88 16.43 -3.95
N ASN A 12 18.17 17.49 -3.20
CA ASN A 12 19.46 18.18 -3.24
C ASN A 12 20.42 17.73 -2.11
N ALA A 13 20.03 16.75 -1.29
CA ALA A 13 20.88 16.27 -0.21
C ALA A 13 22.09 15.51 -0.79
N PRO A 14 23.31 15.73 -0.26
CA PRO A 14 24.52 15.06 -0.77
C PRO A 14 24.49 13.53 -0.56
N ASP A 15 23.65 13.04 0.36
CA ASP A 15 23.42 11.64 0.71
C ASP A 15 22.09 11.10 0.15
N PHE A 16 21.48 11.77 -0.84
CA PHE A 16 20.20 11.38 -1.43
C PHE A 16 20.14 9.89 -1.81
N ASP A 17 21.16 9.40 -2.52
CA ASP A 17 21.20 8.00 -2.97
C ASP A 17 21.25 7.01 -1.79
N GLU A 18 21.97 7.35 -0.72
CA GLU A 18 22.01 6.55 0.50
C GLU A 18 20.64 6.54 1.20
N LEU A 19 19.99 7.70 1.30
CA LEU A 19 18.67 7.83 1.93
C LEU A 19 17.60 7.06 1.16
N ILE A 20 17.59 7.15 -0.17
CA ILE A 20 16.65 6.38 -1.01
C ILE A 20 16.96 4.89 -0.95
N HIS A 21 18.24 4.51 -0.94
CA HIS A 21 18.65 3.12 -0.77
C HIS A 21 18.18 2.57 0.58
N TRP A 22 18.33 3.32 1.67
CA TRP A 22 17.83 2.92 2.99
C TRP A 22 16.29 2.85 3.01
N LEU A 23 15.61 3.84 2.42
CA LEU A 23 14.15 3.93 2.43
C LEU A 23 13.48 2.75 1.73
N ARG A 24 13.99 2.35 0.56
CA ARG A 24 13.44 1.21 -0.20
C ARG A 24 13.64 -0.15 0.49
N HIS A 25 14.48 -0.21 1.52
CA HIS A 25 14.69 -1.40 2.35
C HIS A 25 13.80 -1.44 3.61
N GLN A 26 12.98 -0.41 3.85
CA GLN A 26 12.05 -0.42 4.97
C GLN A 26 10.83 -1.31 4.68
N PRO A 27 10.25 -1.94 5.72
CA PRO A 27 9.12 -2.83 5.57
C PRO A 27 7.83 -2.07 5.24
N LEU A 28 6.95 -2.70 4.46
CA LEU A 28 5.55 -2.30 4.26
C LEU A 28 4.65 -2.83 5.40
N LEU A 29 5.06 -3.93 6.02
CA LEU A 29 4.33 -4.57 7.12
C LEU A 29 5.28 -4.96 8.25
N VAL A 30 4.96 -4.52 9.47
CA VAL A 30 5.69 -4.89 10.69
C VAL A 30 4.75 -5.69 11.58
N HIS A 31 5.16 -6.92 11.92
CA HIS A 31 4.40 -7.78 12.84
C HIS A 31 5.21 -8.08 14.10
N ASN A 32 4.69 -7.66 15.25
CA ASN A 32 5.22 -8.03 16.55
C ASN A 32 4.38 -9.15 17.15
N GLU A 33 4.87 -10.38 17.04
CA GLU A 33 4.16 -11.59 17.50
C GLU A 33 3.96 -11.62 19.02
N LYS A 34 4.93 -11.09 19.79
CA LYS A 34 4.84 -11.07 21.26
C LYS A 34 3.72 -10.17 21.76
N LEU A 35 3.46 -9.07 21.05
CA LEU A 35 2.41 -8.12 21.38
C LEU A 35 1.11 -8.38 20.60
N ASN A 36 1.09 -9.38 19.72
CA ASN A 36 0.02 -9.61 18.76
C ASN A 36 -0.39 -8.32 18.02
N PHE A 37 0.61 -7.59 17.52
CA PHE A 37 0.44 -6.27 16.92
C PHE A 37 0.95 -6.26 15.48
N LEU A 38 0.13 -5.71 14.58
CA LEU A 38 0.44 -5.57 13.17
C LEU A 38 0.36 -4.09 12.78
N MET A 39 1.37 -3.61 12.08
CA MET A 39 1.44 -2.23 11.62
C MET A 39 1.69 -2.19 10.12
N VAL A 40 0.86 -1.40 9.44
CA VAL A 40 0.92 -1.06 8.01
C VAL A 40 0.50 0.40 7.87
N HIS A 41 0.79 1.05 6.75
CA HIS A 41 0.47 2.48 6.60
C HIS A 41 -1.04 2.77 6.50
N ALA A 42 -1.77 2.02 5.66
CA ALA A 42 -3.20 2.20 5.44
C ALA A 42 -4.05 1.12 6.15
N GLY A 43 -3.97 -0.14 5.71
CA GLY A 43 -4.72 -1.23 6.31
C GLY A 43 -4.43 -2.59 5.68
N ILE A 44 -5.15 -3.61 6.14
CA ILE A 44 -5.10 -4.97 5.59
C ILE A 44 -6.36 -5.18 4.75
N SER A 45 -6.20 -5.71 3.53
CA SER A 45 -7.36 -6.02 2.68
C SER A 45 -8.33 -6.96 3.41
N PRO A 46 -9.65 -6.74 3.31
CA PRO A 46 -10.65 -7.66 3.85
C PRO A 46 -10.54 -9.09 3.29
N ASP A 47 -9.97 -9.23 2.09
CA ASP A 47 -9.77 -10.53 1.42
C ASP A 47 -8.50 -11.27 1.88
N TRP A 48 -7.74 -10.73 2.83
CA TRP A 48 -6.46 -11.31 3.26
C TRP A 48 -6.51 -11.82 4.69
N ASP A 49 -6.01 -13.05 4.88
CA ASP A 49 -5.53 -13.48 6.18
C ASP A 49 -4.13 -12.91 6.48
N LEU A 50 -3.67 -13.05 7.73
CA LEU A 50 -2.36 -12.55 8.15
C LEU A 50 -1.21 -13.14 7.33
N LYS A 51 -1.32 -14.41 6.93
CA LYS A 51 -0.31 -15.09 6.13
C LYS A 51 -0.20 -14.47 4.74
N THR A 52 -1.33 -14.22 4.09
CA THR A 52 -1.42 -13.56 2.78
C THR A 52 -0.87 -12.14 2.86
N ALA A 53 -1.27 -11.37 3.88
CA ALA A 53 -0.75 -10.02 4.08
C ALA A 53 0.78 -10.00 4.22
N LYS A 54 1.37 -10.86 5.06
CA LYS A 54 2.83 -10.99 5.21
C LYS A 54 3.51 -11.38 3.88
N SER A 55 2.94 -12.34 3.15
CA SER A 55 3.48 -12.78 1.86
C SER A 55 3.45 -11.66 0.81
N CYS A 56 2.34 -10.92 0.72
CA CYS A 56 2.19 -9.80 -0.20
C CYS A 56 3.18 -8.66 0.12
N ALA A 57 3.36 -8.34 1.40
CA ALA A 57 4.35 -7.34 1.82
C ALA A 57 5.77 -7.74 1.38
N ALA A 58 6.17 -8.98 1.70
CA ALA A 58 7.48 -9.51 1.32
C ALA A 58 7.70 -9.49 -0.21
N GLU A 59 6.68 -9.83 -0.99
CA GLU A 59 6.75 -9.83 -2.47
C GLU A 59 7.11 -8.45 -3.03
N VAL A 60 6.43 -7.39 -2.58
CA VAL A 60 6.71 -6.02 -3.03
C VAL A 60 8.04 -5.51 -2.46
N GLU A 61 8.33 -5.79 -1.20
CA GLU A 61 9.60 -5.43 -0.55
C GLU A 61 10.80 -6.02 -1.31
N GLN A 62 10.73 -7.27 -1.76
CA GLN A 62 11.80 -7.89 -2.55
C GLN A 62 12.07 -7.14 -3.86
N ILE A 63 11.04 -6.64 -4.53
CA ILE A 63 11.20 -5.84 -5.76
C ILE A 63 11.82 -4.49 -5.42
N LEU A 64 11.36 -3.84 -4.34
CA LEU A 64 11.91 -2.56 -3.89
C LEU A 64 13.38 -2.66 -3.49
N GLN A 65 13.81 -3.78 -2.90
CA GLN A 65 15.16 -4.00 -2.38
C GLN A 65 16.13 -4.55 -3.44
N HIS A 66 15.68 -5.49 -4.26
CA HIS A 66 16.56 -6.29 -5.11
C HIS A 66 16.11 -6.39 -6.58
N GLY A 67 14.87 -5.99 -6.89
CA GLY A 67 14.34 -5.99 -8.24
C GLY A 67 14.46 -4.63 -8.95
N ASP A 68 13.77 -4.52 -10.08
CA ASP A 68 13.61 -3.27 -10.80
C ASP A 68 12.56 -2.37 -10.11
N PHE A 69 13.00 -1.71 -9.03
CA PHE A 69 12.14 -0.79 -8.29
C PHE A 69 11.78 0.44 -9.12
N HIS A 70 12.59 0.85 -10.09
CA HIS A 70 12.26 1.95 -11.00
C HIS A 70 11.02 1.61 -11.83
N TYR A 71 11.00 0.44 -12.47
CA TYR A 71 9.84 -0.06 -13.19
C TYR A 71 8.60 -0.15 -12.29
N LEU A 72 8.76 -0.67 -11.07
CA LEU A 72 7.65 -0.77 -10.11
C LEU A 72 7.09 0.61 -9.74
N ILE A 73 7.94 1.57 -9.34
CA ILE A 73 7.52 2.90 -8.90
C ILE A 73 6.91 3.72 -10.05
N GLU A 74 7.46 3.61 -11.26
CA GLU A 74 6.91 4.27 -12.46
C GLU A 74 5.50 3.75 -12.76
N ASN A 75 5.26 2.46 -12.52
CA ASN A 75 4.03 1.81 -12.89
C ASN A 75 3.04 1.56 -11.75
N MET A 76 3.38 1.79 -10.47
CA MET A 76 2.50 1.42 -9.33
C MET A 76 1.26 2.30 -9.21
N TYR A 77 1.28 3.52 -9.75
CA TYR A 77 0.16 4.46 -9.62
C TYR A 77 -0.98 4.10 -10.57
N SER A 78 -1.92 3.33 -10.05
CA SER A 78 -3.22 3.07 -10.68
C SER A 78 -4.28 2.85 -9.60
N GLU A 79 -5.54 2.99 -9.98
CA GLU A 79 -6.69 2.61 -9.15
C GLU A 79 -7.15 1.17 -9.44
N GLN A 80 -6.56 0.51 -10.45
CA GLN A 80 -6.88 -0.86 -10.82
C GLN A 80 -5.67 -1.80 -10.64
N PRO A 81 -5.90 -3.07 -10.26
CA PRO A 81 -7.20 -3.64 -9.89
C PRO A 81 -7.67 -3.16 -8.49
N ASP A 82 -8.97 -3.06 -8.30
CA ASP A 82 -9.61 -2.67 -7.03
C ASP A 82 -10.07 -3.86 -6.17
N ARG A 83 -10.03 -5.09 -6.72
CA ARG A 83 -10.39 -6.33 -6.03
C ARG A 83 -9.23 -7.31 -5.94
N TRP A 84 -9.13 -8.03 -4.82
CA TRP A 84 -8.18 -9.12 -4.72
C TRP A 84 -8.62 -10.32 -5.57
N SER A 85 -7.64 -10.97 -6.18
CA SER A 85 -7.76 -12.35 -6.63
C SER A 85 -6.41 -13.04 -6.44
N PRO A 86 -6.37 -14.30 -5.96
CA PRO A 86 -5.12 -15.07 -5.90
C PRO A 86 -4.48 -15.26 -7.28
N ASP A 87 -5.27 -15.15 -8.36
CA ASP A 87 -4.80 -15.28 -9.75
C ASP A 87 -4.18 -13.99 -10.30
N LEU A 88 -4.22 -12.87 -9.57
CA LEU A 88 -3.50 -11.66 -9.98
C LEU A 88 -2.01 -11.97 -10.09
N GLN A 89 -1.38 -11.54 -11.19
CA GLN A 89 0.04 -11.71 -11.45
C GLN A 89 0.71 -10.39 -11.83
N GLY A 90 2.04 -10.36 -11.67
CA GLY A 90 2.89 -9.26 -12.10
C GLY A 90 2.42 -7.90 -11.58
N LEU A 91 2.45 -6.89 -12.46
CA LEU A 91 2.17 -5.51 -12.07
C LEU A 91 0.76 -5.28 -11.50
N ALA A 92 -0.26 -6.00 -11.98
CA ALA A 92 -1.61 -5.87 -11.45
C ALA A 92 -1.68 -6.34 -9.99
N ARG A 93 -0.99 -7.44 -9.68
CA ARG A 93 -0.84 -7.95 -8.31
C ARG A 93 -0.09 -6.95 -7.43
N HIS A 94 1.07 -6.47 -7.87
CA HIS A 94 1.87 -5.52 -7.09
C HIS A 94 1.12 -4.21 -6.83
N ARG A 95 0.37 -3.70 -7.82
CA ARG A 95 -0.49 -2.51 -7.69
C ARG A 95 -1.54 -2.71 -6.61
N TYR A 96 -2.26 -3.83 -6.63
CA TYR A 96 -3.24 -4.14 -5.60
C TYR A 96 -2.59 -4.13 -4.21
N ILE A 97 -1.44 -4.81 -4.09
CA ILE A 97 -0.73 -4.94 -2.82
C ILE A 97 -0.32 -3.56 -2.28
N ILE A 98 0.31 -2.74 -3.12
CA ILE A 98 0.74 -1.39 -2.77
C ILE A 98 -0.47 -0.53 -2.38
N ASN A 99 -1.56 -0.60 -3.14
CA ASN A 99 -2.77 0.15 -2.85
C ASN A 99 -3.39 -0.23 -1.50
N ALA A 100 -3.46 -1.53 -1.19
CA ALA A 100 -3.94 -2.02 0.11
C ALA A 100 -3.12 -1.42 1.26
N PHE A 101 -1.79 -1.50 1.17
CA PHE A 101 -0.92 -1.06 2.26
C PHE A 101 -0.75 0.46 2.36
N THR A 102 -0.94 1.22 1.28
CA THR A 102 -0.56 2.66 1.27
C THR A 102 -1.70 3.63 1.01
N ARG A 103 -2.85 3.18 0.48
CA ARG A 103 -3.88 4.09 -0.06
C ARG A 103 -5.32 3.76 0.34
N MET A 104 -5.56 2.60 0.94
CA MET A 104 -6.90 2.16 1.32
C MET A 104 -7.52 3.05 2.42
N ARG A 105 -8.81 3.36 2.27
CA ARG A 105 -9.62 4.09 3.27
C ARG A 105 -10.99 3.42 3.44
N PHE A 106 -11.70 3.31 2.32
CA PHE A 106 -13.01 2.71 2.23
C PHE A 106 -13.00 1.55 1.25
N CYS A 107 -13.92 0.61 1.48
CA CYS A 107 -14.22 -0.51 0.61
C CYS A 107 -15.72 -0.52 0.30
N TYR A 108 -16.08 -1.06 -0.85
CA TYR A 108 -17.43 -1.49 -1.13
C TYR A 108 -17.75 -2.77 -0.34
N LEU A 109 -19.04 -3.10 -0.23
CA LEU A 109 -19.51 -4.33 0.43
C LEU A 109 -18.99 -5.63 -0.21
N ASP A 110 -18.51 -5.57 -1.46
CA ASP A 110 -17.89 -6.69 -2.18
C ASP A 110 -16.34 -6.70 -2.06
N HIS A 111 -15.81 -5.97 -1.07
CA HIS A 111 -14.40 -5.81 -0.73
C HIS A 111 -13.54 -5.06 -1.75
N ARG A 112 -14.14 -4.51 -2.82
CA ARG A 112 -13.42 -3.62 -3.72
C ARG A 112 -13.00 -2.34 -3.03
N PHE A 113 -11.80 -1.85 -3.34
CA PHE A 113 -11.30 -0.59 -2.79
C PHE A 113 -11.96 0.61 -3.46
N ASP A 114 -12.25 1.64 -2.66
CA ASP A 114 -12.57 2.96 -3.16
C ASP A 114 -11.35 3.90 -3.02
N PHE A 115 -10.96 4.54 -4.13
CA PHE A 115 -9.87 5.51 -4.19
C PHE A 115 -10.32 6.97 -4.28
N ALA A 116 -11.61 7.22 -4.50
CA ALA A 116 -12.21 8.53 -4.70
C ALA A 116 -12.62 9.19 -3.37
N CYS A 117 -13.23 8.43 -2.45
CA CYS A 117 -13.75 8.95 -1.20
C CYS A 117 -12.63 9.34 -0.23
N LYS A 118 -12.57 10.61 0.12
CA LYS A 118 -11.60 11.20 1.07
C LYS A 118 -12.29 11.91 2.24
N SER A 119 -13.59 11.69 2.37
CA SER A 119 -14.43 12.33 3.37
C SER A 119 -14.27 11.68 4.75
N PRO A 120 -14.60 12.39 5.83
CA PRO A 120 -14.78 11.79 7.15
C PRO A 120 -15.83 10.66 7.12
N LEU A 121 -15.75 9.73 8.07
CA LEU A 121 -16.65 8.57 8.16
C LEU A 121 -18.14 8.92 8.13
N LYS A 122 -18.53 10.00 8.82
CA LYS A 122 -19.93 10.46 8.91
C LYS A 122 -20.51 10.96 7.58
N ASP A 123 -19.65 11.30 6.63
CA ASP A 123 -20.02 11.88 5.33
C ASP A 123 -19.76 10.88 4.20
N ALA A 124 -19.43 9.62 4.52
CA ALA A 124 -19.19 8.58 3.54
C ALA A 124 -20.52 8.12 2.92
N PRO A 125 -20.56 7.85 1.59
CA PRO A 125 -21.70 7.20 0.93
C PRO A 125 -22.08 5.87 1.61
N ALA A 126 -23.36 5.52 1.57
CA ALA A 126 -23.90 4.35 2.27
C ALA A 126 -23.36 3.01 1.73
N GLU A 127 -22.93 2.99 0.46
CA GLU A 127 -22.31 1.85 -0.21
C GLU A 127 -20.85 1.61 0.21
N LEU A 128 -20.24 2.58 0.91
CA LEU A 128 -18.85 2.51 1.35
C LEU A 128 -18.75 2.23 2.85
N THR A 129 -17.91 1.26 3.18
CA THR A 129 -17.58 0.89 4.55
C THR A 129 -16.09 1.16 4.80
N PRO A 130 -15.70 1.72 5.95
CA PRO A 130 -14.28 1.84 6.30
C PRO A 130 -13.62 0.46 6.30
N TRP A 131 -12.39 0.36 5.82
CA TRP A 131 -11.75 -0.95 5.60
C TRP A 131 -11.77 -1.85 6.86
N PHE A 132 -11.63 -1.26 8.05
CA PHE A 132 -11.57 -1.97 9.33
C PHE A 132 -12.92 -2.47 9.84
N ASN A 133 -14.03 -2.08 9.20
CA ASN A 133 -15.38 -2.58 9.50
C ASN A 133 -15.80 -3.72 8.55
N SER A 134 -14.96 -4.05 7.57
CA SER A 134 -15.23 -5.13 6.59
C SER A 134 -14.58 -6.47 7.00
N LEU A 135 -14.06 -6.56 8.23
CA LEU A 135 -13.44 -7.75 8.84
C LEU A 135 -14.45 -8.56 9.65
#